data_AF-A0A328U539-F1
#
_entry.id   AF-A0A328U539-F1
#
_cell.length_a   1.000
_cell.length_b   1.000
_cell.length_c   1.000
_cell.angle_alpha   90.00
_cell.angle_beta   90.00
_cell.angle_gamma   90.00
#
_symmetry.space_group_name_H-M   'P 1'
#
loop_
_entity.id
_entity.type
_entity.pdbx_description
1 polymer ?
#
loop_
_entity_poly.entity_id
_entity_poly.type
_entity_poly.pdbx_seq_one_letter_code
_entity_poly.pdbx_strand_id
1 'polypeptide(L)' 'MSNDLENDKRKIILTYHTGTEEIEIIETKPHHDIDKYLVPDKSIRLDTSQAKNLYLFLKNVFSNSDS' A
#
# COMPACT_ATOMS: atom_id res chain seq x y z
N MET A 1 -31.22 0.56 10.49
CA MET A 1 -29.87 0.01 10.72
C MET A 1 -29.11 0.29 9.45
N SER A 2 -28.46 1.45 9.41
CA SER A 2 -28.16 2.15 8.16
C SER A 2 -26.68 2.05 7.86
N ASN A 3 -26.33 1.22 6.89
CA ASN A 3 -25.17 1.32 6.00
C ASN A 3 -23.84 1.82 6.62
N ASP A 4 -23.21 1.02 7.48
CA ASP A 4 -21.79 1.18 7.88
C ASP A 4 -20.82 0.75 6.75
N LEU A 5 -21.18 1.01 5.50
CA LEU A 5 -20.40 0.72 4.29
C LEU A 5 -19.97 2.03 3.63
N GLU A 6 -19.74 3.06 4.44
CA GLU A 6 -19.15 4.31 3.99
C GLU A 6 -17.65 4.10 3.75
N ASN A 7 -17.35 3.50 2.59
CA ASN A 7 -16.18 3.75 1.76
C ASN A 7 -14.88 3.94 2.56
N ASP A 8 -14.18 2.85 2.87
CA ASP A 8 -12.79 2.93 3.31
C ASP A 8 -11.94 3.48 2.15
N LYS A 9 -11.82 4.81 2.07
CA LYS A 9 -11.13 5.56 0.99
C LYS A 9 -9.61 5.44 1.07
N ARG A 10 -9.10 4.39 1.72
CA ARG A 10 -7.66 4.14 1.85
C ARG A 10 -7.04 3.97 0.47
N LYS A 11 -5.86 4.56 0.29
CA LYS A 11 -5.07 4.45 -0.94
C LYS A 11 -3.68 3.95 -0.61
N ILE A 12 -3.18 3.05 -1.45
CA ILE A 12 -1.80 2.58 -1.39
C ILE A 12 -0.95 3.38 -2.37
N ILE A 13 0.16 3.94 -1.88
CA ILE A 13 1.17 4.64 -2.67
C ILE A 13 2.46 3.84 -2.61
N LEU A 14 3.11 3.66 -3.77
CA LEU A 14 4.41 3.03 -3.90
C LEU A 14 5.44 4.10 -4.23
N THR A 15 6.46 4.24 -3.38
CA THR A 15 7.54 5.22 -3.57
C THR A 15 8.87 4.51 -3.68
N TYR A 16 9.72 4.93 -4.62
CA TYR A 16 11.09 4.44 -4.75
C TYR A 16 12.08 5.52 -4.29
N HIS A 17 12.88 5.20 -3.28
CA HIS A 17 13.88 6.09 -2.69
C HIS A 17 15.23 5.84 -3.35
N THR A 18 15.54 6.59 -4.42
CA THR A 18 16.76 6.39 -5.23
C THR A 18 18.07 6.50 -4.45
N GLY A 19 18.10 7.26 -3.36
CA GLY A 19 19.30 7.43 -2.52
C GLY A 19 19.62 6.25 -1.62
N THR A 20 18.61 5.43 -1.27
CA THR A 20 18.78 4.24 -0.40
C THR A 20 18.45 2.93 -1.11
N GLU A 21 17.99 3.00 -2.37
CA GLU A 21 17.51 1.85 -3.16
C GLU A 21 16.37 1.08 -2.49
N GLU A 22 15.60 1.76 -1.64
CA GLU A 22 14.47 1.20 -0.91
C GLU A 22 13.13 1.52 -1.59
N ILE A 23 12.17 0.61 -1.40
CA ILE A 23 10.77 0.80 -1.80
C ILE A 23 9.95 1.01 -0.53
N GLU A 24 9.12 2.05 -0.52
CA GLU A 24 8.17 2.31 0.55
C GLU A 24 6.74 2.10 0.07
N ILE A 25 6.00 1.26 0.78
CA ILE A 25 4.57 1.03 0.58
C ILE A 25 3.84 1.82 1.65
N ILE A 26 3.04 2.80 1.25
CA ILE A 26 2.37 3.75 2.15
C ILE A 26 0.87 3.57 2.04
N GLU A 27 0.23 3.23 3.14
CA GLU A 27 -1.22 3.25 3.29
C GLU A 27 -1.64 4.64 3.74
N THR A 28 -2.52 5.28 2.98
CA THR A 28 -2.96 6.66 3.23
C THR A 28 -4.48 6.73 3.33
N LYS A 29 -4.98 7.72 4.08
CA LYS A 29 -6.39 8.08 4.16
C LYS A 29 -6.60 9.56 3.82
N PRO A 30 -7.78 9.96 3.30
CA PRO A 30 -8.07 11.36 3.06
C PRO A 30 -7.94 12.20 4.35
N HIS A 31 -7.40 13.41 4.24
CA HIS A 31 -7.46 14.37 5.33
C HIS A 31 -8.92 14.81 5.53
N HIS A 32 -9.35 14.93 6.77
CA HIS A 32 -10.74 15.26 7.12
C HIS A 32 -11.09 16.72 6.81
N ASP A 33 -10.16 17.65 7.04
CA ASP A 33 -10.39 19.09 6.82
C ASP A 33 -9.83 19.67 5.52
N ILE A 34 -9.02 18.90 4.78
CA ILE A 34 -8.31 19.43 3.60
C ILE A 34 -8.57 18.50 2.43
N ASP A 35 -9.51 18.91 1.59
CA ASP A 35 -9.88 18.18 0.39
C ASP A 35 -8.65 17.89 -0.48
N LYS A 36 -8.60 16.67 -1.01
CA LYS A 36 -7.55 16.15 -1.91
C LYS A 36 -6.20 15.84 -1.24
N TYR A 37 -6.03 16.09 0.05
CA TYR A 37 -4.82 15.66 0.76
C TYR A 37 -4.97 14.24 1.29
N LEU A 38 -3.86 13.49 1.22
CA LEU A 38 -3.74 12.15 1.77
C LEU A 38 -2.78 12.20 2.96
N VAL A 39 -3.18 11.61 4.07
CA VAL A 39 -2.38 11.49 5.29
C VAL A 39 -1.92 10.04 5.41
N PRO A 40 -0.62 9.78 5.63
CA PRO A 40 -0.14 8.43 5.88
C PRO A 40 -0.72 7.88 7.19
N ASP A 41 -1.25 6.66 7.13
CA ASP A 41 -1.73 5.90 8.30
C ASP A 41 -0.67 4.88 8.72
N LYS A 42 -0.08 4.18 7.74
CA LYS A 42 0.99 3.20 7.95
C LYS A 42 1.96 3.22 6.78
N SER A 43 3.22 2.86 7.02
CA SER A 43 4.16 2.57 5.95
C SER A 43 5.07 1.40 6.29
N ILE A 44 5.55 0.73 5.25
CA ILE A 44 6.59 -0.30 5.33
C ILE A 44 7.65 0.06 4.31
N ARG A 45 8.91 0.07 4.76
CA ARG A 45 10.09 0.19 3.89
C ARG A 45 10.70 -1.17 3.68
N LEU A 46 11.05 -1.43 2.42
CA LEU A 46 11.63 -2.68 1.97
C LEU A 46 12.91 -2.36 1.23
N ASP A 47 13.99 -3.07 1.56
CA ASP A 47 15.13 -3.13 0.67
C ASP A 47 14.78 -3.91 -0.62
N THR A 48 15.66 -3.86 -1.61
CA THR A 48 15.43 -4.51 -2.91
C THR A 48 15.24 -6.04 -2.79
N SER A 49 15.90 -6.70 -1.84
CA SER A 49 15.80 -8.14 -1.61
C SER A 49 14.44 -8.50 -1.02
N GLN A 50 14.00 -7.75 -0.01
CA GLN A 50 12.68 -7.89 0.61
C GLN A 50 11.55 -7.62 -0.39
N ALA A 51 11.67 -6.58 -1.22
CA ALA A 51 10.70 -6.27 -2.26
C ALA A 51 10.59 -7.40 -3.30
N LYS A 52 11.73 -7.98 -3.71
CA LYS A 52 11.75 -9.14 -4.62
C LYS A 52 11.05 -10.35 -4.00
N ASN A 53 11.32 -10.63 -2.72
CA ASN A 53 10.67 -11.74 -2.01
C ASN A 53 9.16 -11.53 -1.90
N LEU A 54 8.71 -10.31 -1.59
CA LEU A 54 7.29 -9.97 -1.56
C LEU A 54 6.63 -10.18 -2.92
N TYR A 55 7.26 -9.74 -4.02
CA TYR A 55 6.74 -9.97 -5.37
C TYR A 55 6.58 -11.46 -5.69
N LEU A 56 7.60 -12.28 -5.42
CA LEU A 56 7.54 -13.72 -5.67
C LEU A 56 6.44 -14.39 -4.83
N PHE A 57 6.31 -14.00 -3.56
CA PHE A 57 5.24 -14.49 -2.69
C PHE A 57 3.87 -14.14 -3.26
N LEU A 58 3.60 -12.87 -3.56
CA LEU A 58 2.31 -12.42 -4.09
C LEU A 58 2.00 -13.09 -5.44
N LYS A 59 2.99 -13.19 -6.33
CA LYS A 59 2.84 -13.87 -7.61
C LYS A 59 2.39 -15.32 -7.42
N ASN A 60 3.01 -16.04 -6.49
CA ASN A 60 2.63 -17.43 -6.20
C ASN A 60 1.23 -17.52 -5.58
N VAL A 61 0.88 -16.61 -4.66
CA VAL A 61 -0.46 -16.56 -4.05
C VAL A 61 -1.53 -16.36 -5.12
N PHE A 62 -1.37 -15.36 -5.98
CA PHE A 62 -2.37 -15.05 -7.01
C PHE A 62 -2.40 -16.05 -8.16
N SER A 63 -1.26 -16.67 -8.52
CA SER A 63 -1.23 -17.67 -9.58
C SER A 63 -1.86 -19.00 -9.14
N ASN A 64 -1.84 -19.33 -7.84
CA ASN A 64 -2.45 -20.54 -7.30
C ASN A 64 -3.94 -20.38 -6.96
N SER A 65 -4.46 -19.15 -6.91
CA SER A 65 -5.88 -18.89 -6.68
C SER A 65 -6.75 -18.97 -7.95
N ASP A 66 -6.13 -19.14 -9.12
CA ASP A 66 -6.81 -19.32 -10.42
C ASP A 66 -6.95 -20.80 -10.83
N SER A 67 -6.74 -21.76 -9.92
CA SER A 67 -6.82 -23.22 -10.15
C SER A 67 -7.89 -23.91 -9.30
#